data_AF-A0A8X6NN14-F1
#
_entry.id   AF-A0A8X6NN14-F1
#
_cell.length_a   1.000
_cell.length_b   1.000
_cell.length_c   1.000
_cell.angle_alpha   90.00
_cell.angle_beta   90.00
_cell.angle_gamma   90.00
#
_symmetry.space_group_name_H-M   'P 1'
#
loop_
_entity.id
_entity.type
_entity.pdbx_description
1 polymer ?
#
loop_
_entity_poly.entity_id
_entity_poly.type
_entity_poly.pdbx_seq_one_letter_code
_entity_poly.pdbx_strand_id
1 'polypeptide(L)'
;HVLHVDVTKDDSVKEAVEFVKRNLGASEFWAVVNNAGILKGFSAELAHLNDFKDCLDVNTLGTIRVVKAFLPLLKQSKGRIVNITSGA
;
A
#
# COMPACT_ATOMS: atom_id res chain seq x y z
N HIS A 1 -5.56 -8.25 14.20
CA HIS A 1 -4.60 -7.21 14.66
C HIS A 1 -4.90 -5.90 13.93
N VAL A 2 -4.64 -4.76 14.56
CA VAL A 2 -4.71 -3.43 13.93
C VAL A 2 -3.33 -2.80 14.05
N LEU A 3 -2.79 -2.31 12.94
CA LEU A 3 -1.49 -1.65 12.86
C LEU A 3 -1.63 -0.41 12.00
N HIS A 4 -1.09 0.72 12.47
CA HIS A 4 -0.98 1.92 11.66
C HIS A 4 0.11 1.74 10.61
N VAL A 5 -0.22 1.97 9.35
CA VAL A 5 0.73 1.87 8.23
C VAL A 5 0.55 3.08 7.32
N ASP A 6 1.60 3.90 7.23
CA ASP A 6 1.68 5.00 6.29
C ASP A 6 2.33 4.48 5.00
N VAL A 7 1.51 4.26 3.97
CA VAL A 7 1.98 3.68 2.69
C VAL A 7 2.95 4.60 1.94
N THR A 8 3.10 5.86 2.33
CA THR A 8 4.07 6.79 1.73
C THR A 8 5.49 6.59 2.26
N LYS A 9 5.66 5.86 3.37
CA LYS A 9 6.95 5.71 4.07
C LYS A 9 7.47 4.28 4.02
N ASP A 10 8.69 4.11 3.53
CA ASP A 10 9.33 2.78 3.43
C ASP A 10 9.46 2.09 4.78
N ASP A 11 9.86 2.81 5.82
CA ASP A 11 10.07 2.22 7.14
C ASP A 11 8.75 1.80 7.81
N SER A 12 7.67 2.56 7.61
CA SER A 12 6.33 2.17 8.10
C SER A 12 5.84 0.88 7.43
N VAL A 13 6.08 0.71 6.12
CA VAL A 13 5.73 -0.52 5.41
C VAL A 13 6.63 -1.69 5.82
N LYS A 14 7.94 -1.47 6.04
CA LYS A 14 8.86 -2.52 6.54
C LYS A 14 8.44 -3.00 7.93
N GLU A 15 8.10 -2.09 8.83
CA GLU A 15 7.59 -2.42 10.16
C GLU A 15 6.33 -3.28 10.09
N ALA A 16 5.44 -2.99 9.13
CA ALA A 16 4.27 -3.82 8.87
C ALA A 16 4.62 -5.24 8.41
N VAL A 17 5.62 -5.40 7.54
CA VAL A 17 6.12 -6.72 7.13
C VAL A 17 6.65 -7.50 8.33
N GLU A 18 7.47 -6.88 9.16
CA GLU A 18 8.05 -7.52 10.35
C GLU A 18 7.00 -7.82 11.42
N PHE A 19 5.99 -6.96 11.57
CA PHE A 19 4.82 -7.26 12.40
C PHE A 19 4.09 -8.50 11.89
N VAL A 20 3.79 -8.57 10.58
CA VAL A 20 3.07 -9.70 9.99
C VAL A 20 3.87 -11.00 10.12
N LYS A 21 5.18 -11.00 9.82
CA LYS A 21 6.04 -12.19 9.99
C LYS A 21 6.00 -12.73 11.41
N ARG A 22 6.06 -11.87 12.43
CA ARG A 22 6.01 -12.27 13.84
C ARG A 22 4.67 -12.86 14.26
N ASN A 23 3.57 -12.46 13.61
CA ASN A 23 2.22 -12.85 14.02
C ASN A 23 1.56 -13.90 13.11
N LEU A 24 2.18 -14.27 11.97
CA LEU A 24 1.67 -15.30 11.06
C LEU A 24 1.60 -16.70 11.70
N GLY A 25 2.54 -17.01 12.60
CA GLY A 25 2.65 -18.34 13.21
C GLY A 25 2.85 -19.42 12.13
N ALA A 26 2.00 -20.44 12.13
CA ALA A 26 1.99 -21.50 11.11
C ALA A 26 1.13 -21.16 9.88
N SER A 27 0.49 -19.99 9.83
CA SER A 27 -0.38 -19.59 8.72
C SER A 27 0.42 -18.99 7.55
N GLU A 28 -0.21 -18.96 6.38
CA GLU A 28 0.36 -18.35 5.18
C GLU A 28 -0.20 -16.94 4.92
N PHE A 29 0.62 -16.08 4.32
CA PHE A 29 0.22 -14.72 3.95
C PHE A 29 -0.43 -14.70 2.56
N TRP A 30 -1.76 -14.84 2.52
CA TRP A 30 -2.49 -15.17 1.29
C TRP A 30 -2.72 -13.99 0.32
N ALA A 31 -2.80 -12.76 0.83
CA ALA A 31 -3.10 -11.62 0.00
C ALA A 31 -2.65 -10.28 0.60
N VAL A 32 -2.43 -9.31 -0.29
CA VAL A 32 -2.41 -7.88 0.03
C VAL A 32 -3.60 -7.23 -0.67
N VAL A 33 -4.35 -6.42 0.06
CA VAL A 33 -5.40 -5.56 -0.50
C VAL A 33 -4.94 -4.10 -0.35
N ASN A 34 -4.46 -3.52 -1.43
CA ASN A 34 -4.08 -2.10 -1.47
C ASN A 34 -5.33 -1.27 -1.69
N ASN A 35 -5.76 -0.56 -0.66
CA ASN A 35 -6.95 0.31 -0.67
C ASN A 35 -6.66 1.72 -0.17
N ALA A 36 -5.46 2.00 0.34
CA ALA A 36 -5.10 3.36 0.76
C ALA A 36 -5.16 4.29 -0.45
N GLY A 37 -5.92 5.38 -0.31
CA GLY A 37 -6.11 6.34 -1.39
C GLY A 37 -6.56 7.69 -0.87
N ILE A 38 -6.11 8.76 -1.54
CA ILE A 38 -6.56 10.13 -1.34
C ILE A 38 -7.00 10.73 -2.67
N LEU A 39 -7.84 11.76 -2.59
CA LEU A 39 -8.19 12.59 -3.73
C LEU A 39 -7.87 14.05 -3.38
N LYS A 40 -6.93 14.62 -4.13
CA LYS A 40 -6.60 16.04 -4.16
C LYS A 40 -6.45 16.47 -5.62
N GLY A 41 -6.60 17.77 -5.88
CA GLY A 41 -6.35 18.33 -7.20
C GLY A 41 -7.40 18.00 -8.26
N PHE A 42 -8.67 18.25 -7.97
CA PHE A 42 -9.79 17.97 -8.89
C PHE A 42 -9.80 18.84 -10.17
N SER A 43 -9.15 20.01 -10.14
CA SER A 43 -9.05 20.91 -11.30
C SER A 43 -7.58 21.24 -11.58
N ALA A 44 -7.13 21.03 -12.82
CA ALA A 44 -5.75 21.37 -13.22
C ALA A 44 -5.46 22.88 -13.17
N GLU A 45 -6.48 23.73 -13.30
CA GLU A 45 -6.34 25.19 -13.21
C GLU A 45 -6.19 25.67 -11.77
N LEU A 46 -6.94 25.04 -10.85
CA LEU A 46 -7.05 25.52 -9.47
C LEU A 46 -6.11 24.79 -8.49
N ALA A 47 -5.70 23.57 -8.82
CA ALA A 47 -4.90 22.75 -7.94
C ALA A 47 -3.41 23.07 -8.01
N HIS A 48 -2.72 22.82 -6.90
CA HIS A 48 -1.27 22.90 -6.88
C HIS A 48 -0.67 21.61 -7.43
N LEU A 49 0.49 21.69 -8.07
CA LEU A 49 1.22 20.49 -8.51
C LEU A 49 1.48 19.49 -7.37
N ASN A 50 1.61 19.97 -6.13
CA ASN A 50 1.80 19.11 -4.96
C ASN A 50 0.56 18.28 -4.63
N ASP A 51 -0.66 18.74 -4.96
CA ASP A 51 -1.87 17.94 -4.75
C ASP A 51 -1.85 16.67 -5.60
N PHE A 52 -1.40 16.79 -6.85
CA PHE A 52 -1.21 15.64 -7.75
C PHE A 52 -0.07 14.74 -7.30
N LYS A 53 1.04 15.31 -6.82
CA LYS A 53 2.16 14.53 -6.27
C LYS A 53 1.75 13.72 -5.05
N ASP A 54 0.98 14.30 -4.15
CA ASP A 54 0.44 13.60 -2.99
C ASP A 54 -0.43 12.41 -3.41
N CYS A 55 -1.32 12.61 -4.39
CA CYS A 55 -2.14 11.53 -4.92
C CYS A 55 -1.30 10.42 -5.56
N LEU A 56 -0.26 10.77 -6.33
CA LEU A 56 0.67 9.81 -6.90
C LEU A 56 1.44 9.05 -5.83
N ASP A 57 1.90 9.72 -4.77
CA ASP A 57 2.68 9.10 -3.71
C ASP A 57 1.87 8.11 -2.88
N VAL A 58 0.60 8.43 -2.57
CA VAL A 58 -0.29 7.52 -1.85
C VAL A 58 -0.84 6.42 -2.76
N ASN A 59 -1.56 6.81 -3.83
CA ASN A 59 -2.43 5.89 -4.58
C ASN A 59 -1.61 4.96 -5.48
N THR A 60 -0.48 5.45 -6.01
CA THR A 60 0.35 4.71 -6.97
C THR A 60 1.62 4.19 -6.32
N LEU A 61 2.49 5.09 -5.84
CA LEU A 61 3.78 4.69 -5.29
C LEU A 61 3.62 3.92 -3.98
N GLY A 62 2.66 4.30 -3.13
CA GLY A 62 2.31 3.58 -1.91
C GLY A 62 1.88 2.14 -2.18
N THR A 63 1.00 1.93 -3.15
CA THR A 63 0.61 0.59 -3.63
C THR A 63 1.83 -0.22 -4.07
N ILE A 64 2.72 0.35 -4.89
CA ILE A 64 3.94 -0.33 -5.37
C ILE A 64 4.87 -0.65 -4.19
N ARG A 65 5.03 0.26 -3.24
CA ARG A 65 5.88 0.11 -2.05
C ARG A 65 5.43 -1.06 -1.18
N VAL A 66 4.13 -1.15 -0.89
CA VAL A 66 3.53 -2.28 -0.15
C VAL A 66 3.73 -3.59 -0.90
N VAL A 67 3.43 -3.61 -2.21
CA VAL A 67 3.62 -4.81 -3.04
C VAL A 67 5.07 -5.30 -2.98
N LYS A 68 6.04 -4.41 -3.21
CA LYS A 68 7.47 -4.77 -3.18
C LYS A 68 7.88 -5.36 -1.83
N ALA A 69 7.44 -4.76 -0.73
CA ALA A 69 7.80 -5.18 0.61
C ALA A 69 7.21 -6.56 0.98
N PHE A 70 5.97 -6.83 0.59
CA PHE A 70 5.28 -8.08 0.90
C PHE A 70 5.47 -9.20 -0.15
N LEU A 71 6.06 -8.90 -1.30
CA LEU A 71 6.23 -9.86 -2.40
C LEU A 71 6.91 -11.18 -2.00
N PRO A 72 7.95 -11.21 -1.14
CA PRO A 72 8.55 -12.47 -0.71
C PRO A 72 7.55 -13.42 -0.02
N LEU A 73 6.70 -12.89 0.86
CA LEU A 73 5.69 -13.68 1.58
C LEU A 73 4.58 -14.16 0.63
N LEU A 74 4.13 -13.28 -0.27
CA LEU A 74 3.11 -13.63 -1.27
C LEU A 74 3.61 -14.71 -2.25
N LYS A 75 4.89 -14.69 -2.63
CA LYS A 75 5.47 -15.73 -3.48
C LYS A 75 5.50 -17.09 -2.80
N GLN A 76 5.80 -17.15 -1.50
CA GLN A 76 5.80 -18.39 -0.72
C GLN A 76 4.41 -19.03 -0.67
N SER A 77 3.38 -18.22 -0.41
CA SER A 77 1.99 -18.68 -0.30
C SER A 77 1.26 -18.83 -1.65
N LYS A 78 1.90 -18.49 -2.77
CA LYS A 78 1.23 -18.29 -4.08
C LYS A 78 0.01 -17.38 -3.95
N GLY A 79 0.15 -16.32 -3.15
CA GLY A 79 -0.87 -15.35 -2.83
C GLY A 79 -1.20 -14.39 -3.97
N ARG A 80 -2.04 -13.40 -3.68
CA ARG A 80 -2.54 -12.44 -4.67
C ARG A 80 -2.45 -10.99 -4.19
N ILE A 81 -2.37 -10.09 -5.16
CA ILE A 81 -2.42 -8.64 -4.92
C ILE A 81 -3.75 -8.15 -5.48
N VAL A 82 -4.51 -7.44 -4.66
CA VAL A 82 -5.75 -6.78 -5.06
C VAL A 82 -5.53 -5.29 -4.90
N ASN A 83 -5.60 -4.54 -6.00
CA ASN A 83 -5.53 -3.08 -5.98
C ASN A 83 -6.94 -2.53 -6.18
N ILE A 84 -7.42 -1.75 -5.22
CA ILE A 84 -8.72 -1.10 -5.30
C ILE A 84 -8.53 0.27 -5.97
N THR A 85 -9.32 0.52 -7.01
CA THR A 85 -9.37 1.80 -7.71
C THR A 85 -10.79 2.35 -7.66
N SER A 86 -10.95 3.66 -7.73
CA SER A 86 -12.25 4.30 -7.92
C SER A 86 -12.57 4.45 -9.41
N GLY A 87 -13.85 4.62 -9.74
CA GLY A 87 -14.26 5.03 -11.08
C GLY A 87 -13.69 6.41 -11.44
N ALA A 88 -13.50 6.64 -12.73
CA ALA A 88 -13.12 7.92 -13.31
C ALA A 88 -14.35 8.81 -13.52
#